data_AF-A0A1T5I8L0-F1
#
_entry.id   AF-A0A1T5I8L0-F1
#
_cell.length_a   1.000
_cell.length_b   1.000
_cell.length_c   1.000
_cell.angle_alpha   90.00
_cell.angle_beta   90.00
_cell.angle_gamma   90.00
#
_symmetry.space_group_name_H-M   'P 1'
#
loop_
_entity.id
_entity.type
_entity.pdbx_description
1 polymer ?
#
loop_
_entity_poly.entity_id
_entity_poly.type
_entity_poly.pdbx_seq_one_letter_code
_entity_poly.pdbx_strand_id
1 'polypeptide(L)'
;MMKKGIKLIAAALMGIAAVGCSSVDKMAKLAENVKVTCEPEVLEAVAGNIDADITVTYPAKYFHPKAILEVTPVLVYDGGEAAMKPFVYQGEKVKDNYKTVSAAGQTVRERVHFDYVEGMEQATLELRGVVRYKSKAISLPAKKVADGTNTTYMLVDADGYFDYRKDNYQEIIKQTEEGQILYKINSSDVAGKELKNQSIKDFQAALDAIAADARRNITSTEVVAYASPDGGKSLNDKLSDKRSKSADKAWDKVMKGKNVADPELKSVGQDWEGFQSLVANSNLEDKDLILRVLSMYSDPAVRENEIKNMSEVYTSLKSTVLPELRRARFIANVEYQNYSSDELLALVDENIDVLDEEALLRAATLVRDNGKKISLYKKAIDKYGSDRAQFNLGVAYLAAGKIADAEKAFANVKETGADLDNIFGVIAMRKGNFEEAGRLFNKAGNDLAKANRGVVEILTGNYSAAAADLKDFQGCCYNKTLALILNDELDAAEAGIKCKDIRLNYLRAIIAARRGDAEGVAANLDKIKNVKDLAARAEKDIEFAQYR
;
A
#
# COMPACT_ATOMS: atom_id res chain seq x y z
N MET A 1 -31.40 42.42 -27.12
CA MET A 1 -31.70 42.83 -28.51
C MET A 1 -31.63 41.61 -29.40
N MET A 2 -32.70 41.37 -30.15
CA MET A 2 -32.92 40.22 -31.02
C MET A 2 -31.86 40.11 -32.12
N LYS A 3 -31.61 38.88 -32.59
CA LYS A 3 -31.76 38.55 -34.02
C LYS A 3 -31.92 37.04 -34.22
N LYS A 4 -33.19 36.63 -34.33
CA LYS A 4 -33.61 35.39 -34.98
C LYS A 4 -33.25 35.49 -36.47
N GLY A 5 -32.53 34.50 -36.99
CA GLY A 5 -32.26 34.33 -38.42
C GLY A 5 -33.00 33.12 -38.95
N ILE A 6 -34.14 33.38 -39.58
CA ILE A 6 -34.97 32.43 -40.33
C ILE A 6 -34.16 31.92 -41.53
N LYS A 7 -34.01 30.60 -41.70
CA LYS A 7 -33.58 30.01 -42.98
C LYS A 7 -34.83 29.46 -43.69
N LEU A 8 -35.23 30.20 -44.72
CA LEU A 8 -36.31 29.87 -45.64
C LEU A 8 -36.05 28.53 -46.35
N ILE A 9 -37.06 27.68 -46.33
CA ILE A 9 -37.21 26.54 -47.22
C ILE A 9 -37.62 27.09 -48.59
N ALA A 10 -36.70 27.06 -49.56
CA ALA A 10 -37.02 27.28 -50.96
C ALA A 10 -37.13 25.91 -51.64
N ALA A 11 -38.37 25.45 -51.82
CA ALA A 11 -38.70 24.31 -52.65
C ALA A 11 -38.60 24.74 -54.12
N ALA A 12 -37.58 24.26 -54.83
CA ALA A 12 -37.52 24.31 -56.29
C ALA A 12 -37.83 22.91 -56.84
N LEU A 13 -39.09 22.71 -57.23
CA LEU A 13 -39.55 21.61 -58.07
C LEU A 13 -39.00 21.82 -59.49
N MET A 14 -37.97 21.07 -59.86
CA MET A 14 -37.65 20.78 -61.25
C MET A 14 -37.90 19.30 -61.52
N GLY A 15 -38.99 19.03 -62.22
CA GLY A 15 -39.32 17.71 -62.74
C GLY A 15 -38.37 17.34 -63.88
N ILE A 16 -37.67 16.22 -63.73
CA ILE A 16 -37.16 15.44 -64.84
C ILE A 16 -37.81 14.06 -64.71
N ALA A 17 -38.71 13.76 -65.64
CA ALA A 17 -39.16 12.40 -65.89
C ALA A 17 -37.97 11.61 -66.46
N ALA A 18 -37.47 10.64 -65.70
CA ALA A 18 -36.58 9.61 -66.19
C ALA A 18 -37.11 8.24 -65.77
N VAL A 19 -37.89 7.62 -66.65
CA VAL A 19 -38.07 6.17 -66.65
C VAL A 19 -36.71 5.57 -67.00
N GLY A 20 -36.05 4.98 -66.00
CA GLY A 20 -34.78 4.30 -66.16
C GLY A 20 -34.40 3.63 -64.85
N CYS A 21 -34.39 2.30 -64.84
CA CYS A 21 -34.15 1.38 -63.73
C CYS A 21 -33.46 1.99 -62.49
N SER A 22 -33.98 1.66 -61.30
CA SER A 22 -33.19 1.72 -60.07
C SER A 22 -31.95 0.83 -60.29
N SER A 23 -30.79 1.39 -60.62
CA SER A 23 -29.56 0.62 -60.78
C SER A 23 -28.73 0.77 -59.50
N VAL A 24 -27.97 -0.27 -59.14
CA VAL A 24 -27.04 -0.22 -58.00
C VAL A 24 -25.98 0.88 -58.13
N ASP A 25 -25.73 1.37 -59.34
CA ASP A 25 -24.86 2.54 -59.58
C ASP A 25 -25.41 3.82 -58.91
N LYS A 26 -26.74 3.93 -58.72
CA LYS A 26 -27.35 5.04 -57.97
C LYS A 26 -26.98 5.00 -56.49
N MET A 27 -26.83 3.81 -55.89
CA MET A 27 -26.38 3.68 -54.50
C MET A 27 -24.94 4.19 -54.33
N ALA A 28 -24.07 3.93 -55.30
CA ALA A 28 -22.71 4.46 -55.33
C ALA A 28 -22.68 5.99 -55.45
N LYS A 29 -23.45 6.57 -56.39
CA LYS A 29 -23.53 8.03 -56.59
C LYS A 29 -24.14 8.77 -55.41
N LEU A 30 -25.00 8.13 -54.63
CA LEU A 30 -25.70 8.72 -53.49
C LEU A 30 -25.08 8.31 -52.14
N ALA A 31 -23.91 7.65 -52.13
CA ALA A 31 -23.28 7.15 -50.90
C ALA A 31 -22.99 8.27 -49.90
N GLU A 32 -22.67 9.47 -50.37
CA GLU A 32 -22.44 10.65 -49.51
C GLU A 32 -23.68 11.05 -48.70
N ASN A 33 -24.89 10.76 -49.20
CA ASN A 33 -26.15 11.07 -48.53
C ASN A 33 -26.46 10.11 -47.36
N VAL A 34 -25.71 9.02 -47.22
CA VAL A 34 -25.79 8.15 -46.05
C VAL A 34 -25.18 8.89 -44.87
N LYS A 35 -25.98 9.05 -43.82
CA LYS A 35 -25.54 9.67 -42.56
C LYS A 35 -25.05 8.59 -41.63
N VAL A 36 -23.90 8.82 -41.01
CA VAL A 36 -23.31 7.92 -40.03
C VAL A 36 -22.95 8.73 -38.80
N THR A 37 -23.28 8.19 -37.63
CA THR A 37 -22.84 8.72 -36.33
C THR A 37 -22.25 7.58 -35.50
N CYS A 38 -21.41 7.93 -34.53
CA CYS A 38 -20.71 7.01 -33.66
C CYS A 38 -20.94 7.41 -32.20
N GLU A 39 -21.13 6.44 -31.32
CA GLU A 39 -21.14 6.63 -29.88
C GLU A 39 -20.13 5.66 -29.25
N PRO A 40 -19.05 6.15 -28.62
CA PRO A 40 -18.69 7.56 -28.46
C PRO A 40 -18.24 8.24 -29.79
N GLU A 41 -18.30 9.57 -29.85
CA GLU A 41 -17.87 10.35 -31.03
C GLU A 41 -16.35 10.29 -31.25
N VAL A 42 -15.60 10.28 -30.14
CA VAL A 42 -14.17 9.97 -30.09
C VAL A 42 -14.06 8.57 -29.49
N LEU A 43 -13.38 7.65 -30.17
CA LEU A 43 -13.26 6.28 -29.66
C LEU A 43 -12.50 6.28 -28.34
N GLU A 44 -12.74 5.28 -27.51
CA GLU A 44 -12.03 5.09 -26.25
C GLU A 44 -11.53 3.65 -26.19
N ALA A 45 -10.28 3.49 -25.75
CA ALA A 45 -9.77 2.20 -25.36
C ALA A 45 -10.08 1.99 -23.87
N VAL A 46 -10.68 0.85 -23.53
CA VAL A 46 -10.96 0.45 -22.15
C VAL A 46 -10.52 -1.01 -21.98
N ALA A 47 -9.58 -1.24 -21.06
CA ALA A 47 -9.07 -2.58 -20.76
C ALA A 47 -8.62 -3.38 -22.01
N GLY A 48 -7.99 -2.70 -22.97
CA GLY A 48 -7.53 -3.28 -24.23
C GLY A 48 -8.59 -3.40 -25.33
N ASN A 49 -9.80 -2.88 -25.13
CA ASN A 49 -10.90 -2.99 -26.10
C ASN A 49 -11.33 -1.61 -26.60
N ILE A 50 -11.67 -1.51 -27.88
CA ILE A 50 -12.29 -0.33 -28.49
C ILE A 50 -13.68 -0.74 -28.97
N ASP A 51 -14.70 -0.34 -28.21
CA ASP A 51 -16.10 -0.61 -28.49
C ASP A 51 -16.82 0.67 -28.92
N ALA A 52 -17.67 0.59 -29.94
CA ALA A 52 -18.52 1.72 -30.34
C ALA A 52 -19.83 1.26 -30.98
N ASP A 53 -20.86 2.07 -30.83
CA ASP A 53 -22.15 1.90 -31.50
C ASP A 53 -22.23 2.83 -32.72
N ILE A 54 -22.36 2.23 -33.90
CA ILE A 54 -22.49 2.96 -35.16
C ILE A 54 -23.95 3.01 -35.56
N THR A 55 -24.47 4.23 -35.78
CA THR A 55 -25.81 4.44 -36.32
C THR A 55 -25.71 4.90 -37.78
N VAL A 56 -26.23 4.08 -38.70
CA VAL A 56 -26.25 4.36 -40.14
C VAL A 56 -27.67 4.66 -40.59
N THR A 57 -27.89 5.83 -41.17
CA THR A 57 -29.20 6.24 -41.71
C THR A 57 -29.15 6.29 -43.23
N TYR A 58 -29.84 5.34 -43.85
CA TYR A 58 -30.03 5.27 -45.29
C TYR A 58 -31.27 6.09 -45.67
N PRO A 59 -31.16 7.11 -46.54
CA PRO A 59 -32.29 7.96 -46.89
C PRO A 59 -33.29 7.24 -47.81
N ALA A 60 -34.50 7.81 -47.90
CA ALA A 60 -35.51 7.32 -48.83
C ALA A 60 -34.97 7.25 -50.27
N LYS A 61 -35.33 6.18 -50.98
CA LYS A 61 -34.91 5.87 -52.36
C LYS A 61 -33.41 5.59 -52.53
N TYR A 62 -32.63 5.50 -51.45
CA TYR A 62 -31.23 5.09 -51.51
C TYR A 62 -31.11 3.59 -51.79
N PHE A 63 -31.64 2.75 -50.90
CA PHE A 63 -31.37 1.31 -50.92
C PHE A 63 -32.15 0.62 -52.05
N HIS A 64 -31.43 -0.07 -52.94
CA HIS A 64 -32.04 -0.75 -54.06
C HIS A 64 -32.77 -2.03 -53.61
N PRO A 65 -34.05 -2.25 -53.95
CA PRO A 65 -34.84 -3.36 -53.41
C PRO A 65 -34.26 -4.77 -53.68
N LYS A 66 -33.42 -4.95 -54.69
CA LYS A 66 -32.80 -6.25 -55.02
C LYS A 66 -31.29 -6.30 -54.76
N ALA A 67 -30.72 -5.31 -54.08
CA ALA A 67 -29.28 -5.27 -53.82
C ALA A 67 -28.93 -5.89 -52.46
N ILE A 68 -27.70 -6.37 -52.36
CA ILE A 68 -27.03 -6.73 -51.12
C ILE A 68 -25.94 -5.69 -50.89
N LEU A 69 -25.78 -5.22 -49.65
CA LEU A 69 -24.72 -4.29 -49.26
C LEU A 69 -23.90 -4.94 -48.14
N GLU A 70 -22.62 -5.18 -48.41
CA GLU A 70 -21.62 -5.59 -47.42
C GLU A 70 -20.91 -4.33 -46.91
N VAL A 71 -20.95 -4.06 -45.60
CA VAL A 71 -20.29 -2.92 -44.97
C VAL A 71 -19.25 -3.44 -44.00
N THR A 72 -17.97 -3.18 -44.29
CA THR A 72 -16.84 -3.60 -43.46
C THR A 72 -16.37 -2.43 -42.60
N PRO A 73 -16.51 -2.49 -41.26
CA PRO A 73 -15.83 -1.57 -40.36
C PRO A 73 -14.32 -1.82 -40.40
N VAL A 74 -13.56 -0.75 -40.59
CA VAL A 74 -12.10 -0.80 -40.60
C VAL A 74 -11.56 0.31 -39.71
N LEU A 75 -10.70 -0.05 -38.77
CA LEU A 75 -9.94 0.88 -37.95
C LEU A 75 -8.55 1.03 -38.60
N VAL A 76 -8.27 2.21 -39.14
CA VAL A 76 -7.01 2.55 -39.83
C VAL A 76 -6.14 3.35 -38.88
N TYR A 77 -4.88 2.95 -38.69
CA TYR A 77 -3.97 3.59 -37.73
C TYR A 77 -2.51 3.53 -38.21
N ASP A 78 -1.62 4.24 -37.52
CA ASP A 78 -0.19 4.19 -37.83
C ASP A 78 0.35 2.79 -37.50
N GLY A 79 0.72 2.03 -38.53
CA GLY A 79 1.12 0.63 -38.41
C GLY A 79 0.21 -0.38 -39.13
N GLY A 80 -0.98 0.02 -39.60
CA GLY A 80 -1.82 -0.84 -40.45
C GLY A 80 -3.32 -0.58 -40.37
N GLU A 81 -4.10 -1.66 -40.59
CA GLU A 81 -5.55 -1.63 -40.48
C GLU A 81 -6.07 -2.89 -39.79
N ALA A 82 -7.11 -2.74 -38.97
CA ALA A 82 -7.88 -3.82 -38.38
C ALA A 82 -9.28 -3.82 -38.99
N ALA A 83 -9.69 -4.93 -39.60
CA ALA A 83 -10.98 -5.05 -40.28
C ALA A 83 -11.88 -6.08 -39.58
N MET A 84 -13.13 -5.70 -39.31
CA MET A 84 -14.15 -6.63 -38.81
C MET A 84 -14.75 -7.45 -39.95
N LYS A 85 -15.51 -8.50 -39.62
CA LYS A 85 -16.42 -9.13 -40.58
C LYS A 85 -17.48 -8.10 -41.02
N PRO A 86 -17.89 -8.12 -42.31
CA PRO A 86 -18.85 -7.14 -42.80
C PRO A 86 -20.25 -7.36 -42.20
N PHE A 87 -20.92 -6.26 -41.90
CA PHE A 87 -22.38 -6.25 -41.75
C PHE A 87 -23.02 -6.41 -43.12
N VAL A 88 -23.98 -7.33 -43.26
CA VAL A 88 -24.64 -7.59 -44.53
C VAL A 88 -26.10 -7.12 -44.44
N TYR A 89 -26.45 -6.23 -45.37
CA TYR A 89 -27.80 -5.71 -45.54
C TYR A 89 -28.39 -6.15 -46.86
N GLN A 90 -29.71 -6.27 -46.92
CA GLN A 90 -30.42 -6.61 -48.14
C GLN A 90 -31.61 -5.70 -48.41
N GLY A 91 -31.96 -5.56 -49.69
CA GLY A 91 -33.19 -4.88 -50.09
C GLY A 91 -34.42 -5.76 -49.93
N GLU A 92 -35.59 -5.15 -49.86
CA GLU A 92 -36.89 -5.80 -49.59
C GLU A 92 -37.30 -6.93 -50.56
N LYS A 93 -36.68 -7.02 -51.74
CA LYS A 93 -36.95 -8.04 -52.78
C LYS A 93 -35.84 -9.09 -52.89
N VAL A 94 -34.84 -9.05 -52.03
CA VAL A 94 -33.85 -10.13 -51.86
C VAL A 94 -34.46 -11.20 -50.96
N LYS A 95 -34.22 -12.48 -51.29
CA LYS A 95 -34.81 -13.64 -50.57
C LYS A 95 -33.87 -14.28 -49.55
N ASP A 96 -32.68 -13.73 -49.40
CA ASP A 96 -31.73 -14.15 -48.37
C ASP A 96 -32.22 -13.72 -46.98
N ASN A 97 -31.48 -14.08 -45.93
CA ASN A 97 -31.86 -13.82 -44.54
C ASN A 97 -30.95 -12.76 -43.86
N TYR A 98 -30.55 -11.74 -44.62
CA TYR A 98 -29.78 -10.61 -44.08
C TYR A 98 -30.70 -9.52 -43.53
N LYS A 99 -30.13 -8.53 -42.83
CA LYS A 99 -30.87 -7.41 -42.26
C LYS A 99 -31.46 -6.54 -43.38
N THR A 100 -32.79 -6.53 -43.48
CA THR A 100 -33.49 -5.78 -44.55
C THR A 100 -33.44 -4.28 -44.30
N VAL A 101 -33.10 -3.51 -45.35
CA VAL A 101 -33.13 -2.05 -45.39
C VAL A 101 -34.19 -1.57 -46.39
N SER A 102 -35.18 -0.81 -45.90
CA SER A 102 -36.31 -0.35 -46.70
C SER A 102 -35.91 0.68 -47.75
N ALA A 103 -36.51 0.58 -48.93
CA ALA A 103 -36.38 1.60 -49.96
C ALA A 103 -37.05 2.93 -49.56
N ALA A 104 -37.93 2.95 -48.55
CA ALA A 104 -38.49 4.16 -47.97
C ALA A 104 -37.49 4.92 -47.06
N GLY A 105 -36.31 4.34 -46.83
CA GLY A 105 -35.31 4.85 -45.89
C GLY A 105 -35.42 4.16 -44.55
N GLN A 106 -34.27 3.95 -43.89
CA GLN A 106 -34.20 3.24 -42.63
C GLN A 106 -32.90 3.56 -41.90
N THR A 107 -32.98 3.60 -40.58
CA THR A 107 -31.82 3.68 -39.69
C THR A 107 -31.51 2.30 -39.13
N VAL A 108 -30.24 1.92 -39.16
CA VAL A 108 -29.71 0.70 -38.55
C VAL A 108 -28.65 1.08 -37.52
N ARG A 109 -28.58 0.28 -36.46
CA ARG A 109 -27.50 0.33 -35.47
C ARG A 109 -26.71 -0.96 -35.52
N GLU A 110 -25.39 -0.84 -35.42
CA GLU A 110 -24.46 -1.95 -35.29
C GLU A 110 -23.42 -1.63 -34.23
N ARG A 111 -22.95 -2.67 -33.54
CA ARG A 111 -21.85 -2.55 -32.58
C ARG A 111 -20.55 -3.00 -33.24
N VAL A 112 -19.50 -2.23 -33.05
CA VAL A 112 -18.14 -2.57 -33.46
C VAL A 112 -17.25 -2.81 -32.25
N HIS A 113 -16.26 -3.67 -32.45
CA HIS A 113 -15.30 -4.05 -31.43
C HIS A 113 -13.95 -4.33 -32.09
N PHE A 114 -12.89 -3.77 -31.51
CA PHE A 114 -11.51 -3.97 -31.91
C PHE A 114 -10.64 -4.18 -30.67
N ASP A 115 -9.68 -5.09 -30.76
CA ASP A 115 -8.60 -5.17 -29.78
C ASP A 115 -7.63 -4.00 -30.01
N TYR A 116 -7.31 -3.27 -28.94
CA TYR A 116 -6.34 -2.19 -28.99
C TYR A 116 -4.94 -2.73 -29.27
N VAL A 117 -4.22 -2.09 -30.19
CA VAL A 117 -2.79 -2.25 -30.38
C VAL A 117 -2.11 -0.88 -30.44
N GLU A 118 -0.82 -0.85 -30.14
CA GLU A 118 -0.02 0.38 -30.23
C GLU A 118 -0.12 1.02 -31.63
N GLY A 119 -0.28 2.34 -31.69
CA GLY A 119 -0.52 3.11 -32.91
C GLY A 119 -1.98 3.53 -33.09
N MET A 120 -2.93 2.87 -32.41
CA MET A 120 -4.36 3.20 -32.50
C MET A 120 -4.75 4.52 -31.81
N GLU A 121 -3.85 5.17 -31.07
CA GLU A 121 -4.10 6.50 -30.47
C GLU A 121 -4.57 7.52 -31.52
N GLN A 122 -4.02 7.43 -32.73
CA GLN A 122 -4.39 8.24 -33.90
C GLN A 122 -5.14 7.41 -34.97
N ALA A 123 -6.05 6.55 -34.53
CA ALA A 123 -6.87 5.77 -35.45
C ALA A 123 -7.96 6.59 -36.17
N THR A 124 -8.46 6.08 -37.28
CA THR A 124 -9.69 6.53 -37.94
C THR A 124 -10.57 5.32 -38.18
N LEU A 125 -11.79 5.35 -37.64
CA LEU A 125 -12.79 4.36 -37.96
C LEU A 125 -13.52 4.75 -39.24
N GLU A 126 -13.56 3.83 -40.20
CA GLU A 126 -14.27 4.02 -41.45
C GLU A 126 -15.10 2.80 -41.85
N LEU A 127 -16.18 3.05 -42.59
CA LEU A 127 -17.01 2.01 -43.19
C LEU A 127 -16.70 1.88 -44.68
N ARG A 128 -16.27 0.68 -45.09
CA ARG A 128 -16.01 0.33 -46.48
C ARG A 128 -17.16 -0.53 -47.02
N GLY A 129 -17.94 0.01 -47.94
CA GLY A 129 -19.13 -0.65 -48.49
C GLY A 129 -18.91 -1.29 -49.86
N VAL A 130 -19.52 -2.45 -50.11
CA VAL A 130 -19.61 -3.09 -51.43
C VAL A 130 -21.06 -3.44 -51.72
N VAL A 131 -21.64 -2.83 -52.76
CA VAL A 131 -23.00 -3.15 -53.21
C VAL A 131 -22.96 -4.21 -54.31
N ARG A 132 -23.79 -5.25 -54.17
CA ARG A 132 -23.92 -6.35 -55.11
C ARG A 132 -25.33 -6.46 -55.68
N TYR A 133 -25.43 -6.69 -56.99
CA TYR A 133 -26.67 -7.04 -57.67
C TYR A 133 -26.37 -7.89 -58.91
N LYS A 134 -26.88 -9.12 -58.91
CA LYS A 134 -26.53 -10.15 -59.90
C LYS A 134 -25.00 -10.31 -59.97
N SER A 135 -24.38 -10.22 -61.15
CA SER A 135 -22.94 -10.29 -61.35
C SER A 135 -22.20 -8.97 -61.10
N LYS A 136 -22.90 -7.87 -60.82
CA LYS A 136 -22.26 -6.57 -60.56
C LYS A 136 -21.90 -6.43 -59.09
N ALA A 137 -20.66 -6.01 -58.82
CA ALA A 137 -20.19 -5.55 -57.52
C ALA A 137 -19.57 -4.16 -57.69
N ILE A 138 -19.94 -3.22 -56.83
CA ILE A 138 -19.45 -1.83 -56.87
C ILE A 138 -18.98 -1.45 -55.47
N SER A 139 -17.71 -1.08 -55.34
CA SER A 139 -17.18 -0.52 -54.10
C SER A 139 -17.68 0.92 -53.93
N LEU A 140 -18.14 1.24 -52.72
CA LEU A 140 -18.55 2.57 -52.33
C LEU A 140 -17.35 3.36 -51.78
N PRO A 141 -17.36 4.70 -51.85
CA PRO A 141 -16.39 5.52 -51.13
C PRO A 141 -16.40 5.18 -49.63
N ALA A 142 -15.21 5.11 -49.03
CA ALA A 142 -15.09 4.89 -47.59
C ALA A 142 -15.75 6.05 -46.83
N LYS A 143 -16.52 5.72 -45.79
CA LYS A 143 -17.19 6.71 -44.95
C LYS A 143 -16.49 6.77 -43.60
N LYS A 144 -15.79 7.86 -43.34
CA LYS A 144 -15.22 8.16 -42.02
C LYS A 144 -16.33 8.28 -40.97
N VAL A 145 -16.10 7.68 -39.79
CA VAL A 145 -17.08 7.55 -38.70
C VAL A 145 -16.61 8.25 -37.44
N ALA A 146 -15.39 7.97 -36.99
CA ALA A 146 -14.83 8.52 -35.75
C ALA A 146 -13.31 8.73 -35.88
N ASP A 147 -12.77 9.59 -35.02
CA ASP A 147 -11.37 9.99 -34.96
C ASP A 147 -10.73 9.61 -33.63
N GLY A 148 -9.46 9.20 -33.71
CA GLY A 148 -8.58 8.91 -32.58
C GLY A 148 -9.07 7.77 -31.70
N THR A 149 -8.27 7.44 -30.68
CA THR A 149 -8.68 6.58 -29.58
C THR A 149 -8.12 7.14 -28.29
N ASN A 150 -9.01 7.46 -27.35
CA ASN A 150 -8.64 7.93 -26.03
C ASN A 150 -7.99 6.78 -25.26
N THR A 151 -6.76 6.99 -24.83
CA THR A 151 -5.96 6.00 -24.08
C THR A 151 -5.60 6.49 -22.69
N THR A 152 -6.33 7.48 -22.16
CA THR A 152 -6.05 8.13 -20.86
C THR A 152 -5.88 7.11 -19.73
N TYR A 153 -6.67 6.03 -19.70
CA TYR A 153 -6.55 5.00 -18.65
C TYR A 153 -5.16 4.32 -18.62
N MET A 154 -4.47 4.26 -19.76
CA MET A 154 -3.10 3.73 -19.87
C MET A 154 -2.04 4.64 -19.26
N LEU A 155 -2.41 5.80 -18.71
CA LEU A 155 -1.51 6.60 -17.88
C LEU A 155 -1.28 5.99 -16.50
N VAL A 156 -2.09 5.02 -16.10
CA VAL A 156 -2.06 4.43 -14.75
C VAL A 156 -0.66 3.92 -14.38
N ASP A 157 -0.25 4.26 -13.15
CA ASP A 157 0.98 3.74 -12.56
C ASP A 157 0.70 2.35 -11.97
N ALA A 158 1.11 1.31 -12.71
CA ALA A 158 0.88 -0.10 -12.38
C ALA A 158 2.03 -0.75 -11.59
N ASP A 159 2.97 0.03 -11.03
CA ASP A 159 4.00 -0.53 -10.16
C ASP A 159 3.39 -1.08 -8.87
N GLY A 160 2.30 -0.50 -8.39
CA GLY A 160 1.64 -0.91 -7.15
C GLY A 160 2.36 -0.44 -5.88
N TYR A 161 1.58 -0.41 -4.79
CA TYR A 161 1.96 0.10 -3.48
C TYR A 161 2.27 -1.05 -2.52
N PHE A 162 3.41 -0.98 -1.85
CA PHE A 162 3.86 -1.95 -0.88
C PHE A 162 4.93 -1.33 0.03
N ASP A 163 5.09 -1.89 1.22
CA ASP A 163 6.06 -1.42 2.21
C ASP A 163 7.03 -2.54 2.62
N TYR A 164 8.18 -2.12 3.13
CA TYR A 164 9.09 -3.01 3.85
C TYR A 164 8.55 -3.26 5.26
N ARG A 165 8.75 -4.47 5.79
CA ARG A 165 8.59 -4.74 7.22
C ARG A 165 9.62 -3.93 8.00
N LYS A 166 9.17 -3.25 9.04
CA LYS A 166 10.01 -2.38 9.87
C LYS A 166 11.00 -3.19 10.71
N ASP A 167 12.18 -2.61 10.92
CA ASP A 167 13.06 -3.02 12.02
C ASP A 167 12.48 -2.58 13.37
N ASN A 168 12.99 -3.20 14.44
CA ASN A 168 12.74 -2.83 15.82
C ASN A 168 14.01 -2.22 16.45
N TYR A 169 14.86 -1.58 15.65
CA TYR A 169 16.11 -1.02 16.13
C TYR A 169 15.84 0.12 17.11
N GLN A 170 16.44 0.02 18.29
CA GLN A 170 16.37 1.05 19.33
C GLN A 170 17.69 1.78 19.40
N GLU A 171 17.65 3.09 19.22
CA GLU A 171 18.83 3.96 19.40
C GLU A 171 19.28 4.01 20.87
N ILE A 172 18.33 3.82 21.79
CA ILE A 172 18.59 3.75 23.23
C ILE A 172 17.92 2.49 23.78
N ILE A 173 18.72 1.60 24.36
CA ILE A 173 18.26 0.40 25.05
C ILE A 173 18.27 0.68 26.55
N LYS A 174 17.13 0.52 27.21
CA LYS A 174 17.01 0.67 28.66
C LYS A 174 17.37 -0.63 29.36
N GLN A 175 18.21 -0.53 30.38
CA GLN A 175 18.72 -1.64 31.18
C GLN A 175 18.64 -1.28 32.66
N THR A 176 18.68 -2.30 33.51
CA THR A 176 18.67 -2.12 34.96
C THR A 176 19.71 -3.04 35.57
N GLU A 177 20.56 -2.48 36.43
CA GLU A 177 21.51 -3.24 37.25
C GLU A 177 21.10 -3.15 38.71
N GLU A 178 21.23 -4.25 39.44
CA GLU A 178 20.70 -4.33 40.80
C GLU A 178 21.66 -4.99 41.81
N GLY A 179 21.70 -4.40 42.99
CA GLY A 179 22.27 -4.99 44.19
C GLY A 179 21.21 -5.11 45.28
N GLN A 180 21.40 -6.01 46.25
CA GLN A 180 20.51 -6.12 47.40
C GLN A 180 21.25 -6.35 48.71
N ILE A 181 20.72 -5.75 49.77
CA ILE A 181 21.09 -6.04 51.15
C ILE A 181 19.94 -6.75 51.85
N LEU A 182 20.28 -7.70 52.74
CA LEU A 182 19.28 -8.43 53.53
C LEU A 182 19.21 -7.92 54.96
N TYR A 183 18.05 -8.08 55.57
CA TYR A 183 17.76 -7.70 56.94
C TYR A 183 17.36 -8.91 57.78
N LYS A 184 17.67 -8.85 59.07
CA LYS A 184 17.10 -9.79 60.04
C LYS A 184 15.59 -9.53 60.19
N ILE A 185 14.86 -10.55 60.63
CA ILE A 185 13.44 -10.43 60.95
C ILE A 185 13.20 -9.25 61.91
N ASN A 186 12.17 -8.46 61.62
CA ASN A 186 11.75 -7.29 62.42
C ASN A 186 12.85 -6.25 62.70
N SER A 187 13.94 -6.25 61.92
CA SER A 187 15.03 -5.29 62.06
C SER A 187 15.15 -4.41 60.81
N SER A 188 15.50 -3.15 61.03
CA SER A 188 15.91 -2.20 60.01
C SER A 188 17.43 -1.95 60.01
N ASP A 189 18.20 -2.69 60.81
CA ASP A 189 19.64 -2.46 60.92
C ASP A 189 20.39 -3.23 59.84
N VAL A 190 21.22 -2.51 59.08
CA VAL A 190 22.06 -3.11 58.04
C VAL A 190 23.32 -3.66 58.69
N ALA A 191 23.50 -4.98 58.64
CA ALA A 191 24.71 -5.62 59.15
C ALA A 191 25.91 -5.31 58.25
N GLY A 192 27.10 -5.09 58.82
CA GLY A 192 28.30 -4.75 58.05
C GLY A 192 28.71 -5.79 57.00
N LYS A 193 28.32 -7.07 57.19
CA LYS A 193 28.53 -8.13 56.19
C LYS A 193 27.67 -7.95 54.93
N GLU A 194 26.49 -7.34 55.04
CA GLU A 194 25.57 -7.13 53.92
C GLU A 194 26.08 -6.08 52.96
N LEU A 195 26.81 -5.08 53.47
CA LEU A 195 27.51 -4.08 52.66
C LEU A 195 28.64 -4.67 51.79
N LYS A 196 28.98 -5.96 51.99
CA LYS A 196 30.05 -6.67 51.31
C LYS A 196 29.59 -8.04 50.79
N ASN A 197 28.27 -8.26 50.72
CA ASN A 197 27.73 -9.51 50.19
C ASN A 197 28.00 -9.59 48.67
N GLN A 198 27.75 -10.76 48.08
CA GLN A 198 28.05 -10.95 46.65
C GLN A 198 27.21 -10.03 45.75
N SER A 199 25.92 -9.87 46.04
CA SER A 199 25.04 -8.99 45.26
C SER A 199 25.51 -7.54 45.22
N ILE A 200 26.02 -7.00 46.33
CA ILE A 200 26.59 -5.65 46.36
C ILE A 200 27.90 -5.57 45.58
N LYS A 201 28.75 -6.61 45.63
CA LYS A 201 29.98 -6.65 44.82
C LYS A 201 29.67 -6.68 43.33
N ASP A 202 28.70 -7.50 42.93
CA ASP A 202 28.27 -7.62 41.54
C ASP A 202 27.71 -6.29 41.03
N PHE A 203 26.86 -5.65 41.83
CA PHE A 203 26.33 -4.32 41.51
C PHE A 203 27.44 -3.25 41.39
N GLN A 204 28.37 -3.21 42.35
CA GLN A 204 29.51 -2.29 42.28
C GLN A 204 30.36 -2.51 41.03
N ALA A 205 30.60 -3.78 40.65
CA ALA A 205 31.34 -4.13 39.44
C ALA A 205 30.59 -3.74 38.17
N ALA A 206 29.26 -3.92 38.15
CA ALA A 206 28.42 -3.46 37.04
C ALA A 206 28.50 -1.94 36.86
N LEU A 207 28.45 -1.17 37.95
CA LEU A 207 28.62 0.29 37.91
C LEU A 207 30.01 0.71 37.41
N ASP A 208 31.07 -0.02 37.77
CA ASP A 208 32.42 0.25 37.25
C ASP A 208 32.53 -0.06 35.76
N ALA A 209 31.91 -1.15 35.30
CA ALA A 209 31.85 -1.50 33.88
C ALA A 209 31.05 -0.45 33.07
N ILE A 210 29.94 0.04 33.63
CA ILE A 210 29.15 1.13 33.02
C ILE A 210 29.97 2.41 32.91
N ALA A 211 30.68 2.80 33.98
CA ALA A 211 31.51 4.00 33.96
C ALA A 211 32.68 3.92 32.96
N ALA A 212 33.13 2.71 32.63
CA ALA A 212 34.19 2.47 31.63
C ALA A 212 33.66 2.39 30.19
N ASP A 213 32.36 2.23 29.98
CA ASP A 213 31.73 2.12 28.67
C ASP A 213 31.11 3.45 28.25
N ALA A 214 31.71 4.11 27.26
CA ALA A 214 31.25 5.41 26.76
C ALA A 214 29.84 5.37 26.13
N ARG A 215 29.29 4.18 25.84
CA ARG A 215 27.93 4.01 25.32
C ARG A 215 26.90 3.77 26.41
N ARG A 216 27.29 3.64 27.69
CA ARG A 216 26.36 3.43 28.79
C ARG A 216 26.32 4.67 29.68
N ASN A 217 25.12 5.05 30.06
CA ASN A 217 24.92 6.13 31.01
C ASN A 217 23.88 5.75 32.06
N ILE A 218 24.18 6.01 33.33
CA ILE A 218 23.21 5.87 34.42
C ILE A 218 22.28 7.08 34.37
N THR A 219 20.99 6.84 34.17
CA THR A 219 19.98 7.90 34.09
C THR A 219 19.33 8.20 35.42
N SER A 220 19.14 7.18 36.26
CA SER A 220 18.66 7.35 37.62
C SER A 220 19.07 6.18 38.51
N THR A 221 18.98 6.40 39.81
CA THR A 221 19.23 5.40 40.84
C THR A 221 18.07 5.35 41.81
N GLU A 222 17.81 4.17 42.37
CA GLU A 222 16.71 3.96 43.31
C GLU A 222 17.15 3.04 44.44
N VAL A 223 16.58 3.28 45.62
CA VAL A 223 16.64 2.37 46.76
C VAL A 223 15.22 1.99 47.14
N VAL A 224 14.86 0.74 46.92
CA VAL A 224 13.53 0.21 47.25
C VAL A 224 13.64 -0.75 48.41
N ALA A 225 13.11 -0.34 49.57
CA ALA A 225 13.16 -1.13 50.79
C ALA A 225 11.83 -1.84 51.07
N TYR A 226 11.92 -3.10 51.46
CA TYR A 226 10.77 -3.98 51.63
C TYR A 226 10.67 -4.54 53.05
N ALA A 227 9.45 -4.89 53.48
CA ALA A 227 9.25 -5.90 54.52
C ALA A 227 8.68 -7.20 53.96
N SER A 228 9.04 -8.31 54.60
CA SER A 228 8.53 -9.64 54.27
C SER A 228 7.06 -9.77 54.70
N PRO A 229 6.23 -10.53 53.98
CA PRO A 229 4.82 -10.76 54.35
C PRO A 229 4.63 -11.70 55.55
N ASP A 230 5.45 -11.57 56.59
CA ASP A 230 5.38 -12.35 57.83
C ASP A 230 4.84 -11.55 59.03
N GLY A 231 4.77 -10.22 58.91
CA GLY A 231 4.15 -9.31 59.88
C GLY A 231 2.93 -8.58 59.32
N GLY A 232 2.03 -8.15 60.20
CA GLY A 232 0.82 -7.45 59.80
C GLY A 232 1.12 -6.12 59.10
N LYS A 233 0.25 -5.73 58.16
CA LYS A 233 0.43 -4.58 57.26
C LYS A 233 1.01 -3.32 57.93
N SER A 234 0.39 -2.81 59.00
CA SER A 234 0.83 -1.57 59.66
C SER A 234 2.25 -1.66 60.27
N LEU A 235 2.64 -2.85 60.75
CA LEU A 235 4.00 -3.08 61.25
C LEU A 235 4.99 -3.05 60.09
N ASN A 236 4.65 -3.71 58.99
CA ASN A 236 5.50 -3.82 57.82
C ASN A 236 5.67 -2.50 57.09
N ASP A 237 4.61 -1.69 56.95
CA ASP A 237 4.70 -0.35 56.39
C ASP A 237 5.69 0.51 57.20
N LYS A 238 5.62 0.48 58.53
CA LYS A 238 6.57 1.20 59.39
C LYS A 238 7.99 0.63 59.33
N LEU A 239 8.12 -0.68 59.10
CA LEU A 239 9.42 -1.36 59.03
C LEU A 239 10.12 -1.06 57.70
N SER A 240 9.39 -1.10 56.57
CA SER A 240 9.92 -0.72 55.27
C SER A 240 10.38 0.74 55.25
N ASP A 241 9.65 1.66 55.91
CA ASP A 241 10.06 3.07 56.00
C ASP A 241 11.39 3.24 56.77
N LYS A 242 11.55 2.49 57.86
CA LYS A 242 12.81 2.48 58.63
C LYS A 242 13.94 1.84 57.83
N ARG A 243 13.65 0.77 57.08
CA ARG A 243 14.61 0.11 56.20
C ARG A 243 15.03 1.02 55.05
N SER A 244 14.12 1.77 54.46
CA SER A 244 14.44 2.76 53.41
C SER A 244 15.49 3.75 53.90
N LYS A 245 15.32 4.31 55.11
CA LYS A 245 16.29 5.22 55.73
C LYS A 245 17.64 4.59 56.08
N SER A 246 17.66 3.29 56.41
CA SER A 246 18.93 2.60 56.73
C SER A 246 19.62 2.09 55.47
N ALA A 247 18.86 1.74 54.44
CA ALA A 247 19.30 1.38 53.10
C ALA A 247 19.93 2.58 52.41
N ASP A 248 19.35 3.77 52.55
CA ASP A 248 19.92 5.04 52.10
C ASP A 248 21.33 5.28 52.69
N LYS A 249 21.48 5.16 54.01
CA LYS A 249 22.81 5.22 54.66
C LYS A 249 23.77 4.10 54.24
N ALA A 250 23.23 2.96 53.81
CA ALA A 250 24.03 1.85 53.28
C ALA A 250 24.47 2.12 51.84
N TRP A 251 23.60 2.75 51.04
CA TRP A 251 23.89 3.22 49.70
C TRP A 251 25.10 4.16 49.71
N ASP A 252 25.13 5.18 50.58
CA ASP A 252 26.28 6.09 50.72
C ASP A 252 27.61 5.36 50.94
N LYS A 253 27.57 4.27 51.71
CA LYS A 253 28.76 3.46 52.01
C LYS A 253 29.16 2.58 50.84
N VAL A 254 28.18 2.02 50.13
CA VAL A 254 28.40 1.18 48.94
C VAL A 254 28.86 2.01 47.75
N MET A 255 28.37 3.25 47.62
CA MET A 255 28.73 4.16 46.52
C MET A 255 29.95 5.03 46.81
N LYS A 256 30.61 4.85 47.95
CA LYS A 256 31.78 5.66 48.30
C LYS A 256 32.85 5.58 47.21
N GLY A 257 33.15 6.72 46.60
CA GLY A 257 34.17 6.85 45.53
C GLY A 257 33.64 6.61 44.12
N LYS A 258 32.34 6.33 43.95
CA LYS A 258 31.66 6.25 42.66
C LYS A 258 30.95 7.59 42.39
N ASN A 259 31.00 8.07 41.15
CA ASN A 259 30.31 9.29 40.74
C ASN A 259 28.89 8.94 40.25
N VAL A 260 27.98 8.71 41.19
CA VAL A 260 26.59 8.31 40.91
C VAL A 260 25.67 9.23 41.70
N ALA A 261 24.55 9.66 41.10
CA ALA A 261 23.58 10.52 41.76
C ALA A 261 22.90 9.82 42.96
N ASP A 262 22.42 10.64 43.90
CA ASP A 262 21.64 10.17 45.05
C ASP A 262 20.36 9.46 44.58
N PRO A 263 19.97 8.35 45.24
CA PRO A 263 18.89 7.50 44.78
C PRO A 263 17.52 8.05 45.17
N GLU A 264 16.52 7.77 44.35
CA GLU A 264 15.13 7.91 44.77
C GLU A 264 14.80 6.84 45.83
N LEU A 265 14.30 7.28 46.99
CA LEU A 265 13.97 6.38 48.09
C LEU A 265 12.51 5.92 48.02
N LYS A 266 12.30 4.60 47.96
CA LYS A 266 10.98 3.96 47.99
C LYS A 266 10.86 2.98 49.15
N SER A 267 9.67 2.91 49.71
CA SER A 267 9.30 2.01 50.80
C SER A 267 8.07 1.23 50.38
N VAL A 268 8.19 -0.10 50.38
CA VAL A 268 7.11 -1.02 50.04
C VAL A 268 6.86 -1.90 51.25
N GLY A 269 5.66 -1.82 51.83
CA GLY A 269 5.30 -2.55 53.04
C GLY A 269 5.54 -4.05 52.92
N GLN A 270 4.65 -4.77 52.23
CA GLN A 270 4.80 -6.22 52.00
C GLN A 270 5.20 -6.48 50.54
N ASP A 271 6.35 -7.13 50.32
CA ASP A 271 6.83 -7.52 48.97
C ASP A 271 6.07 -8.73 48.41
N TRP A 272 4.79 -8.54 48.06
CA TRP A 272 3.95 -9.61 47.53
C TRP A 272 4.37 -10.08 46.14
N GLU A 273 4.84 -9.16 45.29
CA GLU A 273 5.35 -9.49 43.95
C GLU A 273 6.66 -10.28 44.04
N GLY A 274 7.60 -9.84 44.89
CA GLY A 274 8.81 -10.59 45.17
C GLY A 274 8.52 -11.95 45.78
N PHE A 275 7.53 -12.05 46.70
CA PHE A 275 7.11 -13.32 47.28
C PHE A 275 6.60 -14.29 46.21
N GLN A 276 5.73 -13.82 45.32
CA GLN A 276 5.24 -14.64 44.20
C GLN A 276 6.38 -15.11 43.30
N SER A 277 7.31 -14.22 42.95
CA SER A 277 8.45 -14.54 42.09
C SER A 277 9.39 -15.58 42.73
N LEU A 278 9.74 -15.41 44.01
CA LEU A 278 10.58 -16.37 44.72
C LEU A 278 9.91 -17.73 44.88
N VAL A 279 8.61 -17.78 45.18
CA VAL A 279 7.87 -19.04 45.28
C VAL A 279 7.84 -19.77 43.93
N ALA A 280 7.56 -19.05 42.84
CA ALA A 280 7.51 -19.64 41.50
C ALA A 280 8.84 -20.30 41.09
N ASN A 281 9.96 -19.66 41.46
CA ASN A 281 11.32 -20.11 41.17
C ASN A 281 11.90 -21.09 42.23
N SER A 282 11.14 -21.41 43.28
CA SER A 282 11.61 -22.31 44.34
C SER A 282 11.36 -23.80 44.03
N ASN A 283 11.99 -24.65 44.83
CA ASN A 283 11.79 -26.09 44.86
C ASN A 283 10.84 -26.53 46.00
N LEU A 284 9.95 -25.65 46.44
CA LEU A 284 8.95 -25.99 47.47
C LEU A 284 7.95 -27.02 46.92
N GLU A 285 7.65 -28.04 47.73
CA GLU A 285 6.72 -29.13 47.37
C GLU A 285 5.32 -28.59 47.05
N ASP A 286 4.80 -27.68 47.89
CA ASP A 286 3.46 -27.09 47.73
C ASP A 286 3.45 -25.72 47.03
N LYS A 287 4.41 -25.43 46.14
CA LYS A 287 4.49 -24.10 45.51
C LYS A 287 3.23 -23.70 44.72
N ASP A 288 2.59 -24.66 44.05
CA ASP A 288 1.38 -24.38 43.25
C ASP A 288 0.18 -23.99 44.12
N LEU A 289 0.10 -24.53 45.34
CA LEU A 289 -0.92 -24.15 46.31
C LEU A 289 -0.72 -22.70 46.77
N ILE A 290 0.53 -22.32 47.07
CA ILE A 290 0.87 -20.95 47.46
C ILE A 290 0.55 -19.97 46.32
N LEU A 291 0.98 -20.27 45.09
CA LEU A 291 0.73 -19.43 43.92
C LEU A 291 -0.78 -19.27 43.65
N ARG A 292 -1.57 -20.34 43.84
CA ARG A 292 -3.03 -20.27 43.74
C ARG A 292 -3.62 -19.31 44.75
N VAL A 293 -3.20 -19.37 46.02
CA VAL A 293 -3.68 -18.44 47.05
C VAL A 293 -3.30 -16.99 46.72
N LEU A 294 -2.09 -16.74 46.24
CA LEU A 294 -1.68 -15.40 45.79
C LEU A 294 -2.52 -14.88 44.61
N SER A 295 -2.97 -15.77 43.72
CA SER A 295 -3.86 -15.42 42.60
C SER A 295 -5.33 -15.22 43.00
N MET A 296 -5.82 -15.99 43.98
CA MET A 296 -7.22 -15.97 44.41
C MET A 296 -7.56 -14.74 45.25
N TYR A 297 -6.63 -14.31 46.09
CA TYR A 297 -6.84 -13.20 47.01
C TYR A 297 -5.96 -12.04 46.60
N SER A 298 -6.51 -10.83 46.52
CA SER A 298 -5.75 -9.59 46.32
C SER A 298 -5.50 -8.83 47.62
N ASP A 299 -6.34 -9.05 48.64
CA ASP A 299 -6.21 -8.38 49.93
C ASP A 299 -4.97 -8.90 50.70
N PRO A 300 -4.04 -8.01 51.09
CA PRO A 300 -2.82 -8.40 51.79
C PRO A 300 -3.04 -9.15 53.11
N ALA A 301 -4.06 -8.76 53.88
CA ALA A 301 -4.32 -9.40 55.17
C ALA A 301 -4.93 -10.79 54.99
N VAL A 302 -5.78 -10.97 53.97
CA VAL A 302 -6.30 -12.29 53.60
C VAL A 302 -5.17 -13.19 53.10
N ARG A 303 -4.31 -12.69 52.19
CA ARG A 303 -3.12 -13.44 51.72
C ARG A 303 -2.25 -13.92 52.87
N GLU A 304 -1.91 -13.00 53.79
CA GLU A 304 -1.08 -13.30 54.96
C GLU A 304 -1.71 -14.38 55.84
N ASN A 305 -3.00 -14.30 56.12
CA ASN A 305 -3.72 -15.29 56.93
C ASN A 305 -3.77 -16.66 56.25
N GLU A 306 -4.15 -16.72 54.97
CA GLU A 306 -4.24 -17.98 54.23
C GLU A 306 -2.89 -18.68 54.15
N ILE A 307 -1.81 -17.94 53.89
CA ILE A 307 -0.45 -18.49 53.84
C ILE A 307 0.01 -18.98 55.23
N LYS A 308 -0.30 -18.24 56.31
CA LYS A 308 0.04 -18.64 57.68
C LYS A 308 -0.71 -19.88 58.15
N ASN A 309 -1.93 -20.10 57.65
CA ASN A 309 -2.73 -21.28 57.99
C ASN A 309 -2.19 -22.58 57.39
N MET A 310 -1.31 -22.50 56.38
CA MET A 310 -0.64 -23.66 55.78
C MET A 310 0.57 -24.10 56.62
N SER A 311 0.34 -24.58 57.85
CA SER A 311 1.36 -24.78 58.91
C SER A 311 2.75 -25.31 58.46
N GLU A 312 2.80 -26.45 57.77
CA GLU A 312 4.05 -27.07 57.31
C GLU A 312 4.70 -26.26 56.17
N VAL A 313 3.90 -25.85 55.18
CA VAL A 313 4.31 -24.99 54.07
C VAL A 313 4.89 -23.66 54.57
N TYR A 314 4.24 -23.05 55.57
CA TYR A 314 4.68 -21.80 56.18
C TYR A 314 6.03 -21.96 56.90
N THR A 315 6.30 -23.12 57.49
CA THR A 315 7.59 -23.41 58.12
C THR A 315 8.72 -23.46 57.08
N SER A 316 8.46 -24.09 55.93
CA SER A 316 9.38 -24.10 54.79
C SER A 316 9.58 -22.68 54.23
N LEU A 317 8.51 -21.90 54.05
CA LEU A 317 8.59 -20.51 53.60
C LEU A 317 9.41 -19.63 54.56
N LYS A 318 9.25 -19.82 55.87
CA LYS A 318 9.96 -19.03 56.89
C LYS A 318 11.47 -19.27 56.91
N SER A 319 11.90 -20.47 56.53
CA SER A 319 13.31 -20.86 56.49
C SER A 319 13.97 -20.60 55.14
N THR A 320 13.20 -20.54 54.05
CA THR A 320 13.74 -20.45 52.68
C THR A 320 13.41 -19.11 52.00
N VAL A 321 12.13 -18.77 51.83
CA VAL A 321 11.67 -17.63 51.01
C VAL A 321 11.60 -16.32 51.78
N LEU A 322 10.95 -16.30 52.95
CA LEU A 322 10.72 -15.08 53.73
C LEU A 322 12.02 -14.35 54.15
N PRO A 323 13.14 -15.03 54.45
CA PRO A 323 14.40 -14.35 54.71
C PRO A 323 14.91 -13.51 53.53
N GLU A 324 14.70 -13.95 52.28
CA GLU A 324 15.16 -13.23 51.09
C GLU A 324 14.31 -11.98 50.78
N LEU A 325 13.06 -11.95 51.23
CA LEU A 325 12.17 -10.79 51.07
C LEU A 325 12.42 -9.68 52.08
N ARG A 326 13.24 -9.95 53.10
CA ARG A 326 13.67 -8.93 54.05
C ARG A 326 14.83 -8.17 53.43
N ARG A 327 14.56 -7.35 52.42
CA ARG A 327 15.61 -6.74 51.61
C ARG A 327 15.40 -5.26 51.35
N ALA A 328 16.49 -4.59 50.98
CA ALA A 328 16.43 -3.38 50.18
C ALA A 328 17.21 -3.61 48.89
N ARG A 329 16.61 -3.22 47.76
CA ARG A 329 17.21 -3.26 46.43
C ARG A 329 17.81 -1.91 46.11
N PHE A 330 19.03 -1.94 45.58
CA PHE A 330 19.77 -0.83 45.02
C PHE A 330 19.71 -0.99 43.52
N ILE A 331 19.17 0.00 42.84
CA ILE A 331 18.85 -0.09 41.42
C ILE A 331 19.55 1.05 40.70
N ALA A 332 20.24 0.74 39.61
CA ALA A 332 20.71 1.72 38.64
C ALA A 332 19.99 1.50 37.32
N ASN A 333 19.26 2.52 36.88
CA ASN A 333 18.64 2.56 35.56
C ASN A 333 19.67 3.09 34.57
N VAL A 334 19.91 2.32 33.51
CA VAL A 334 20.99 2.54 32.55
C VAL A 334 20.40 2.66 31.17
N GLU A 335 20.90 3.61 30.40
CA GLU A 335 20.65 3.73 28.98
C GLU A 335 21.93 3.33 28.22
N TYR A 336 21.80 2.34 27.34
CA TYR A 336 22.82 1.98 26.37
C TYR A 336 22.50 2.67 25.04
N GLN A 337 23.39 3.54 24.60
CA GLN A 337 23.34 4.20 23.32
C GLN A 337 23.86 3.26 22.24
N ASN A 338 22.94 2.77 21.40
CA ASN A 338 23.27 1.90 20.29
C ASN A 338 24.02 2.67 19.18
N TYR A 339 24.44 1.97 18.13
CA TYR A 339 25.12 2.63 17.00
C TYR A 339 24.23 3.69 16.35
N SER A 340 24.81 4.86 16.09
CA SER A 340 24.16 5.90 15.30
C SER A 340 24.02 5.48 13.84
N SER A 341 23.23 6.22 13.06
CA SER A 341 23.07 5.93 11.63
C SER A 341 24.40 5.94 10.87
N ASP A 342 25.30 6.88 11.19
CA ASP A 342 26.62 6.97 10.55
C ASP A 342 27.54 5.83 10.96
N GLU A 343 27.49 5.43 12.24
CA GLU A 343 28.25 4.29 12.75
C GLU A 343 27.79 2.97 12.14
N LEU A 344 26.47 2.77 11.98
CA LEU A 344 25.92 1.60 11.31
C LEU A 344 26.42 1.51 9.86
N LEU A 345 26.42 2.63 9.13
CA LEU A 345 26.90 2.66 7.75
C LEU A 345 28.42 2.39 7.67
N ALA A 346 29.21 2.94 8.58
CA ALA A 346 30.65 2.64 8.66
C ALA A 346 30.90 1.16 8.97
N LEU A 347 30.17 0.59 9.94
CA LEU A 347 30.28 -0.83 10.30
C LEU A 347 29.87 -1.76 9.16
N VAL A 348 28.90 -1.38 8.33
CA VAL A 348 28.55 -2.15 7.13
C VAL A 348 29.75 -2.30 6.18
N ASP A 349 30.54 -1.25 6.01
CA ASP A 349 31.68 -1.26 5.10
C ASP A 349 32.96 -1.84 5.76
N GLU A 350 33.13 -1.66 7.08
CA GLU A 350 34.35 -2.04 7.80
C GLU A 350 34.28 -3.41 8.49
N ASN A 351 33.17 -3.72 9.16
CA ASN A 351 33.02 -4.93 9.98
C ASN A 351 31.55 -5.33 10.18
N ILE A 352 30.88 -5.70 9.09
CA ILE A 352 29.45 -6.04 9.09
C ILE A 352 29.09 -7.20 10.04
N ASP A 353 30.07 -8.05 10.40
CA ASP A 353 29.88 -9.20 11.28
C ASP A 353 29.63 -8.85 12.75
N VAL A 354 29.85 -7.60 13.17
CA VAL A 354 29.47 -7.16 14.53
C VAL A 354 28.01 -6.75 14.65
N LEU A 355 27.32 -6.50 13.53
CA LEU A 355 25.94 -6.02 13.53
C LEU A 355 24.96 -7.16 13.85
N ASP A 356 24.00 -6.88 14.72
CA ASP A 356 22.87 -7.76 14.99
C ASP A 356 21.80 -7.70 13.89
N GLU A 357 20.73 -8.49 14.04
CA GLU A 357 19.64 -8.51 13.06
C GLU A 357 19.00 -7.12 12.89
N GLU A 358 18.67 -6.44 13.98
CA GLU A 358 17.99 -5.14 13.94
C GLU A 358 18.90 -4.07 13.34
N ALA A 359 20.20 -4.10 13.65
CA ALA A 359 21.19 -3.19 13.09
C ALA A 359 21.36 -3.40 11.58
N LEU A 360 21.35 -4.64 11.10
CA LEU A 360 21.40 -4.94 9.65
C LEU A 360 20.14 -4.47 8.93
N LEU A 361 18.96 -4.73 9.51
CA LEU A 361 17.69 -4.26 8.96
C LEU A 361 17.63 -2.73 8.93
N ARG A 362 18.04 -2.07 10.02
CA ARG A 362 18.14 -0.61 10.13
C ARG A 362 19.10 -0.05 9.07
N ALA A 363 20.30 -0.61 8.94
CA ALA A 363 21.28 -0.17 7.95
C ALA A 363 20.72 -0.27 6.52
N ALA A 364 19.92 -1.29 6.22
CA ALA A 364 19.28 -1.42 4.91
C ALA A 364 18.26 -0.30 4.60
N THR A 365 17.66 0.31 5.63
CA THR A 365 16.79 1.48 5.46
C THR A 365 17.56 2.76 5.12
N LEU A 366 18.83 2.85 5.57
CA LEU A 366 19.68 4.04 5.42
C LEU A 366 20.36 4.12 4.05
N VAL A 367 20.58 2.98 3.38
CA VAL A 367 21.21 2.96 2.06
C VAL A 367 20.22 3.26 0.94
N ARG A 368 20.66 4.02 -0.07
CA ARG A 368 19.85 4.31 -1.28
C ARG A 368 20.03 3.27 -2.39
N ASP A 369 21.22 2.70 -2.49
CA ASP A 369 21.53 1.69 -3.52
C ASP A 369 20.80 0.37 -3.24
N ASN A 370 20.03 -0.09 -4.21
CA ASN A 370 19.23 -1.32 -4.04
C ASN A 370 20.10 -2.58 -3.96
N GLY A 371 21.27 -2.59 -4.60
CA GLY A 371 22.22 -3.70 -4.50
C GLY A 371 22.77 -3.86 -3.08
N LYS A 372 23.11 -2.74 -2.42
CA LYS A 372 23.49 -2.71 -1.00
C LYS A 372 22.35 -3.19 -0.10
N LYS A 373 21.09 -2.75 -0.33
CA LYS A 373 19.92 -3.25 0.42
C LYS A 373 19.81 -4.78 0.36
N ILE A 374 19.85 -5.33 -0.84
CA ILE A 374 19.77 -6.77 -1.09
C ILE A 374 20.88 -7.51 -0.35
N SER A 375 22.11 -6.98 -0.35
CA SER A 375 23.26 -7.60 0.33
C SER A 375 23.09 -7.61 1.85
N LEU A 376 22.56 -6.53 2.42
CA LEU A 376 22.28 -6.43 3.86
C LEU A 376 21.18 -7.39 4.29
N TYR A 377 20.08 -7.50 3.53
CA TYR A 377 19.03 -8.47 3.83
C TYR A 377 19.52 -9.91 3.72
N LYS A 378 20.32 -10.24 2.70
CA LYS A 378 20.97 -11.55 2.59
C LYS A 378 21.85 -11.85 3.81
N LYS A 379 22.65 -10.88 4.27
CA LYS A 379 23.48 -11.05 5.47
C LYS A 379 22.64 -11.35 6.71
N ALA A 380 21.51 -10.66 6.89
CA ALA A 380 20.61 -10.91 8.02
C ALA A 380 19.92 -12.29 7.92
N ILE A 381 19.56 -12.74 6.71
CA ILE A 381 19.03 -14.09 6.48
C ILE A 381 20.10 -15.14 6.82
N ASP A 382 21.32 -14.98 6.31
CA ASP A 382 22.39 -15.96 6.48
C ASP A 382 22.85 -16.08 7.94
N LYS A 383 22.93 -14.95 8.65
CA LYS A 383 23.45 -14.91 10.04
C LYS A 383 22.40 -15.22 11.09
N TYR A 384 21.15 -14.80 10.87
CA TYR A 384 20.09 -14.85 11.88
C TYR A 384 18.86 -15.65 11.47
N GLY A 385 18.76 -16.10 10.21
CA GLY A 385 17.55 -16.73 9.70
C GLY A 385 16.35 -15.77 9.69
N SER A 386 16.60 -14.47 9.55
CA SER A 386 15.60 -13.41 9.71
C SER A 386 14.49 -13.49 8.65
N ASP A 387 13.26 -13.74 9.11
CA ASP A 387 12.08 -13.78 8.24
C ASP A 387 11.70 -12.39 7.70
N ARG A 388 11.89 -11.34 8.51
CA ARG A 388 11.69 -9.94 8.09
C ARG A 388 12.67 -9.55 6.99
N ALA A 389 13.93 -9.96 7.11
CA ALA A 389 14.91 -9.76 6.05
C ALA A 389 14.53 -10.53 4.77
N GLN A 390 14.00 -11.75 4.90
CA GLN A 390 13.52 -12.55 3.76
C GLN A 390 12.37 -11.86 3.02
N PHE A 391 11.39 -11.32 3.75
CA PHE A 391 10.31 -10.52 3.17
C PHE A 391 10.86 -9.26 2.48
N ASN A 392 11.70 -8.50 3.18
CA ASN A 392 12.27 -7.25 2.67
C ASN A 392 13.18 -7.46 1.46
N LEU A 393 13.86 -8.60 1.36
CA LEU A 393 14.60 -9.01 0.17
C LEU A 393 13.67 -9.16 -1.04
N GLY A 394 12.50 -9.78 -0.86
CA GLY A 394 11.48 -9.88 -1.91
C GLY A 394 10.97 -8.52 -2.35
N VAL A 395 10.71 -7.62 -1.40
CA VAL A 395 10.29 -6.24 -1.68
C VAL A 395 11.36 -5.48 -2.47
N ALA A 396 12.64 -5.63 -2.11
CA ALA A 396 13.74 -5.00 -2.82
C ALA A 396 13.89 -5.50 -4.28
N TYR A 397 13.64 -6.79 -4.52
CA TYR A 397 13.59 -7.32 -5.90
C TYR A 397 12.37 -6.82 -6.68
N LEU A 398 11.20 -6.77 -6.04
CA LEU A 398 9.97 -6.30 -6.67
C LEU A 398 10.07 -4.82 -7.06
N ALA A 399 10.63 -3.98 -6.17
CA ALA A 399 10.91 -2.57 -6.45
C ALA A 399 11.90 -2.38 -7.62
N ALA A 400 12.77 -3.35 -7.88
CA ALA A 400 13.68 -3.34 -9.03
C ALA A 400 13.10 -3.99 -10.30
N GLY A 401 11.80 -4.33 -10.32
CA GLY A 401 11.15 -5.01 -11.44
C GLY A 401 11.58 -6.47 -11.63
N LYS A 402 12.35 -7.05 -10.71
CA LYS A 402 12.84 -8.43 -10.77
C LYS A 402 11.81 -9.41 -10.21
N ILE A 403 10.69 -9.55 -10.91
CA ILE A 403 9.53 -10.33 -10.45
C ILE A 403 9.92 -11.77 -10.09
N ALA A 404 10.70 -12.45 -10.94
CA ALA A 404 11.09 -13.84 -10.69
C ALA A 404 11.97 -14.01 -9.44
N ASP A 405 12.84 -13.04 -9.14
CA ASP A 405 13.68 -13.07 -7.94
C ASP A 405 12.86 -12.73 -6.68
N ALA A 406 11.91 -11.81 -6.81
CA ALA A 406 10.96 -11.48 -5.75
C ALA A 406 10.13 -12.70 -5.36
N GLU A 407 9.56 -13.43 -6.32
CA GLU A 407 8.78 -14.64 -6.08
C GLU A 407 9.59 -15.71 -5.35
N LYS A 408 10.85 -15.94 -5.75
CA LYS A 408 11.75 -16.86 -5.05
C LYS A 408 12.02 -16.42 -3.61
N ALA A 409 12.18 -15.12 -3.38
CA ALA A 409 12.39 -14.61 -2.02
C ALA A 409 11.13 -14.80 -1.16
N PHE A 410 9.96 -14.42 -1.67
CA PHE A 410 8.70 -14.55 -0.94
C PHE A 410 8.29 -16.01 -0.66
N ALA A 411 8.67 -16.95 -1.52
CA ALA A 411 8.44 -18.38 -1.28
C ALA A 411 9.13 -18.93 0.00
N ASN A 412 10.14 -18.22 0.51
CA ASN A 412 10.87 -18.59 1.72
C ASN A 412 10.44 -17.80 2.97
N VAL A 413 9.45 -16.91 2.85
CA VAL A 413 8.86 -16.18 3.99
C VAL A 413 7.95 -17.13 4.77
N LYS A 414 8.18 -17.23 6.08
CA LYS A 414 7.44 -18.08 7.01
C LYS A 414 6.25 -17.35 7.60
N GLU A 415 6.40 -16.08 7.98
CA GLU A 415 5.31 -15.29 8.55
C GLU A 415 4.43 -14.72 7.45
N THR A 416 3.23 -15.28 7.31
CA THR A 416 2.21 -14.80 6.38
C THR A 416 1.39 -13.66 6.98
N GLY A 417 0.88 -12.77 6.14
CA GLY A 417 0.03 -11.67 6.58
C GLY A 417 -0.57 -10.89 5.42
N ALA A 418 -1.34 -9.86 5.76
CA ALA A 418 -1.97 -8.97 4.79
C ALA A 418 -0.95 -8.25 3.89
N ASP A 419 0.26 -7.98 4.40
CA ASP A 419 1.37 -7.40 3.65
C ASP A 419 1.84 -8.33 2.52
N LEU A 420 1.98 -9.63 2.81
CA LEU A 420 2.38 -10.64 1.83
C LEU A 420 1.27 -10.93 0.81
N ASP A 421 0.01 -10.98 1.25
CA ASP A 421 -1.14 -11.10 0.33
C ASP A 421 -1.21 -9.90 -0.63
N ASN A 422 -0.98 -8.68 -0.13
CA ASN A 422 -0.89 -7.49 -0.98
C ASN A 422 0.25 -7.60 -2.00
N ILE A 423 1.44 -8.03 -1.58
CA ILE A 423 2.58 -8.25 -2.47
C ILE A 423 2.25 -9.25 -3.59
N PHE A 424 1.62 -10.37 -3.28
CA PHE A 424 1.21 -11.33 -4.30
C PHE A 424 0.18 -10.74 -5.26
N GLY A 425 -0.73 -9.89 -4.75
CA GLY A 425 -1.65 -9.14 -5.59
C GLY A 425 -0.91 -8.21 -6.56
N VAL A 426 0.13 -7.49 -6.10
CA VAL A 426 0.97 -6.64 -6.96
C VAL A 426 1.69 -7.48 -8.02
N ILE A 427 2.23 -8.64 -7.66
CA ILE A 427 2.88 -9.54 -8.62
C ILE A 427 1.88 -10.04 -9.67
N ALA A 428 0.68 -10.45 -9.27
CA ALA A 428 -0.38 -10.87 -10.19
C ALA A 428 -0.79 -9.73 -11.14
N MET A 429 -0.97 -8.52 -10.61
CA MET A 429 -1.29 -7.32 -11.37
C MET A 429 -0.22 -7.01 -12.43
N ARG A 430 1.06 -7.03 -12.05
CA ARG A 430 2.19 -6.80 -12.97
C ARG A 430 2.34 -7.88 -14.04
N LYS A 431 1.78 -9.08 -13.81
CA LYS A 431 1.70 -10.18 -14.79
C LYS A 431 0.44 -10.11 -15.67
N GLY A 432 -0.42 -9.10 -15.50
CA GLY A 432 -1.68 -8.96 -16.21
C GLY A 432 -2.81 -9.87 -15.69
N ASN A 433 -2.61 -10.55 -14.56
CA ASN A 433 -3.66 -11.37 -13.94
C ASN A 433 -4.48 -10.54 -12.95
N PHE A 434 -5.37 -9.70 -13.49
CA PHE A 434 -6.16 -8.74 -12.73
C PHE A 434 -7.21 -9.38 -11.82
N GLU A 435 -7.78 -10.52 -12.22
CA GLU A 435 -8.76 -11.26 -11.40
C GLU A 435 -8.10 -11.76 -10.10
N GLU A 436 -6.95 -12.43 -10.23
CA GLU A 436 -6.21 -12.92 -9.07
C GLU A 436 -5.67 -11.77 -8.21
N ALA A 437 -5.20 -10.69 -8.84
CA ALA A 437 -4.77 -9.49 -8.14
C ALA A 437 -5.90 -8.93 -7.26
N GLY A 438 -7.10 -8.74 -7.83
CA GLY A 438 -8.26 -8.26 -7.09
C GLY A 438 -8.63 -9.17 -5.91
N ARG A 439 -8.59 -10.50 -6.11
CA ARG A 439 -8.84 -11.48 -5.04
C ARG A 439 -7.83 -11.34 -3.88
N LEU A 440 -6.55 -11.19 -4.21
CA LEU A 440 -5.47 -11.05 -3.23
C LEU A 440 -5.54 -9.70 -2.48
N PHE A 441 -5.85 -8.61 -3.17
CA PHE A 441 -6.05 -7.31 -2.54
C PHE A 441 -7.26 -7.31 -1.58
N ASN A 442 -8.35 -7.96 -1.98
CA ASN A 442 -9.51 -8.14 -1.10
C ASN A 442 -9.18 -8.98 0.14
N LYS A 443 -8.36 -10.03 -0.02
CA LYS A 443 -7.90 -10.86 1.09
C LYS A 443 -7.00 -10.06 2.06
N ALA A 444 -6.09 -9.24 1.52
CA ALA A 444 -5.19 -8.42 2.32
C ALA A 444 -5.94 -7.33 3.12
N GLY A 445 -6.89 -6.64 2.49
CA GLY A 445 -7.82 -5.73 3.18
C GLY A 445 -7.21 -4.48 3.85
N ASN A 446 -5.89 -4.27 3.76
CA ASN A 446 -5.22 -3.08 4.29
C ASN A 446 -5.28 -1.90 3.29
N ASP A 447 -4.87 -0.70 3.74
CA ASP A 447 -4.96 0.53 2.95
C ASP A 447 -4.16 0.47 1.64
N LEU A 448 -2.98 -0.17 1.63
CA LEU A 448 -2.18 -0.35 0.42
C LEU A 448 -2.88 -1.28 -0.58
N ALA A 449 -3.45 -2.38 -0.09
CA ALA A 449 -4.19 -3.33 -0.90
C ALA A 449 -5.45 -2.69 -1.50
N LYS A 450 -6.17 -1.87 -0.73
CA LYS A 450 -7.31 -1.09 -1.25
C LYS A 450 -6.86 -0.14 -2.37
N ALA A 451 -5.75 0.57 -2.19
CA ALA A 451 -5.22 1.44 -3.24
C ALA A 451 -4.81 0.66 -4.49
N ASN A 452 -4.17 -0.51 -4.33
CA ASN A 452 -3.81 -1.39 -5.45
C ASN A 452 -5.02 -1.99 -6.16
N ARG A 453 -6.10 -2.31 -5.43
CA ARG A 453 -7.38 -2.67 -6.05
C ARG A 453 -7.87 -1.54 -6.93
N GLY A 454 -7.81 -0.29 -6.46
CA GLY A 454 -8.15 0.87 -7.29
C GLY A 454 -7.32 0.98 -8.58
N VAL A 455 -6.04 0.55 -8.58
CA VAL A 455 -5.22 0.45 -9.79
C VAL A 455 -5.76 -0.61 -10.75
N VAL A 456 -6.13 -1.79 -10.23
CA VAL A 456 -6.80 -2.84 -11.02
C VAL A 456 -8.11 -2.34 -11.61
N GLU A 457 -8.94 -1.65 -10.83
CA GLU A 457 -10.21 -1.11 -11.31
C GLU A 457 -10.03 -0.11 -12.46
N ILE A 458 -8.94 0.68 -12.49
CA ILE A 458 -8.60 1.51 -13.67
C ILE A 458 -8.27 0.62 -14.87
N LEU A 459 -7.40 -0.38 -14.67
CA LEU A 459 -6.95 -1.28 -15.73
C LEU A 459 -8.10 -2.11 -16.33
N THR A 460 -9.17 -2.35 -15.57
CA THR A 460 -10.35 -3.10 -16.00
C THR A 460 -11.56 -2.23 -16.36
N GLY A 461 -11.41 -0.89 -16.38
CA GLY A 461 -12.47 0.03 -16.83
C GLY A 461 -13.54 0.40 -15.79
N ASN A 462 -13.37 0.05 -14.52
CA ASN A 462 -14.33 0.32 -13.43
C ASN A 462 -14.00 1.62 -12.70
N TYR A 463 -14.01 2.75 -13.40
CA TYR A 463 -13.46 4.02 -12.89
C TYR A 463 -14.16 4.56 -11.63
N SER A 464 -15.46 4.32 -11.47
CA SER A 464 -16.18 4.71 -10.24
C SER A 464 -15.70 3.91 -9.01
N ALA A 465 -15.44 2.61 -9.17
CA ALA A 465 -14.87 1.79 -8.10
C ALA A 465 -13.42 2.20 -7.80
N ALA A 466 -12.64 2.49 -8.84
CA ALA A 466 -11.28 3.01 -8.70
C ALA A 466 -11.23 4.29 -7.86
N ALA A 467 -12.09 5.27 -8.17
CA ALA A 467 -12.17 6.53 -7.45
C ALA A 467 -12.55 6.32 -5.97
N ALA A 468 -13.48 5.40 -5.69
CA ALA A 468 -13.88 5.06 -4.32
C ALA A 468 -12.75 4.39 -3.53
N ASP A 469 -11.99 3.50 -4.16
CA ASP A 469 -10.89 2.78 -3.51
C ASP A 469 -9.69 3.69 -3.21
N LEU A 470 -9.37 4.60 -4.12
CA LEU A 470 -8.24 5.51 -3.99
C LEU A 470 -8.54 6.75 -3.15
N LYS A 471 -9.79 6.98 -2.75
CA LYS A 471 -10.24 8.22 -2.10
C LYS A 471 -9.43 8.59 -0.86
N ASP A 472 -9.18 7.62 0.02
CA ASP A 472 -8.54 7.84 1.32
C ASP A 472 -7.04 7.53 1.35
N PHE A 473 -6.48 7.12 0.20
CA PHE A 473 -5.06 6.78 0.08
C PHE A 473 -4.17 8.01 0.35
N GLN A 474 -3.21 7.86 1.26
CA GLN A 474 -2.33 8.93 1.72
C GLN A 474 -0.99 9.02 0.94
N GLY A 475 -0.75 8.09 0.00
CA GLY A 475 0.46 8.09 -0.83
C GLY A 475 0.40 9.09 -1.99
N CYS A 476 1.20 8.84 -3.04
CA CYS A 476 1.20 9.69 -4.24
C CYS A 476 -0.21 9.77 -4.84
N CYS A 477 -0.71 10.99 -5.08
CA CYS A 477 -2.07 11.21 -5.54
C CYS A 477 -2.28 10.91 -7.04
N TYR A 478 -1.27 10.43 -7.76
CA TYR A 478 -1.31 10.27 -9.23
C TYR A 478 -2.46 9.39 -9.72
N ASN A 479 -2.52 8.12 -9.29
CA ASN A 479 -3.59 7.20 -9.71
C ASN A 479 -4.97 7.65 -9.22
N LYS A 480 -5.03 8.29 -8.04
CA LYS A 480 -6.27 8.89 -7.52
C LYS A 480 -6.77 10.01 -8.45
N THR A 481 -5.89 10.92 -8.85
CA THR A 481 -6.22 12.00 -9.79
C THR A 481 -6.66 11.42 -11.14
N LEU A 482 -5.95 10.41 -11.64
CA LEU A 482 -6.32 9.73 -12.89
C LEU A 482 -7.71 9.07 -12.80
N ALA A 483 -8.00 8.33 -11.73
CA ALA A 483 -9.31 7.70 -11.52
C ALA A 483 -10.45 8.73 -11.53
N LEU A 484 -10.25 9.89 -10.89
CA LEU A 484 -11.23 10.98 -10.89
C LEU A 484 -11.42 11.59 -12.29
N ILE A 485 -10.35 11.75 -13.08
CA ILE A 485 -10.46 12.22 -14.48
C ILE A 485 -11.25 11.21 -15.33
N LEU A 486 -10.95 9.92 -15.19
CA LEU A 486 -11.63 8.85 -15.92
C LEU A 486 -13.11 8.73 -15.51
N ASN A 487 -13.45 9.09 -14.27
CA ASN A 487 -14.82 9.15 -13.76
C ASN A 487 -15.50 10.51 -13.98
N ASP A 488 -14.92 11.40 -14.81
CA ASP A 488 -15.41 12.75 -15.13
C ASP A 488 -15.58 13.70 -13.92
N GLU A 489 -14.88 13.43 -12.82
CA GLU A 489 -14.86 14.25 -11.60
C GLU A 489 -13.71 15.29 -11.63
N LEU A 490 -13.67 16.13 -12.68
CA LEU A 490 -12.53 17.01 -12.97
C LEU A 490 -12.17 18.00 -11.85
N ASP A 491 -13.17 18.60 -11.20
CA ASP A 491 -12.95 19.55 -10.09
C ASP A 491 -12.33 18.86 -8.87
N ALA A 492 -12.81 17.66 -8.54
CA ALA A 492 -12.26 16.87 -7.45
C ALA A 492 -10.85 16.38 -7.79
N ALA A 493 -10.60 16.00 -9.05
CA ALA A 493 -9.29 15.60 -9.53
C ALA A 493 -8.27 16.73 -9.34
N GLU A 494 -8.60 17.94 -9.79
CA GLU A 494 -7.72 19.11 -9.67
C GLU A 494 -7.45 19.51 -8.22
N ALA A 495 -8.50 19.60 -7.40
CA ALA A 495 -8.39 19.95 -5.98
C ALA A 495 -7.60 18.89 -5.17
N GLY A 496 -7.63 17.64 -5.62
CA GLY A 496 -6.92 16.52 -4.99
C GLY A 496 -5.40 16.51 -5.24
N ILE A 497 -4.90 17.28 -6.19
CA ILE A 497 -3.47 17.31 -6.55
C ILE A 497 -2.66 18.02 -5.46
N LYS A 498 -1.88 17.26 -4.69
CA LYS A 498 -1.07 17.77 -3.56
C LYS A 498 0.43 17.45 -3.63
N CYS A 499 0.85 16.47 -4.43
CA CYS A 499 2.26 16.09 -4.50
C CYS A 499 3.00 16.77 -5.69
N LYS A 500 4.34 16.69 -5.68
CA LYS A 500 5.24 17.33 -6.65
C LYS A 500 5.61 16.42 -7.83
N ASP A 501 4.82 15.40 -8.12
CA ASP A 501 5.07 14.50 -9.26
C ASP A 501 4.89 15.27 -10.58
N ILE A 502 5.93 15.33 -11.40
CA ILE A 502 5.93 16.07 -12.66
C ILE A 502 4.85 15.54 -13.64
N ARG A 503 4.53 14.24 -13.57
CA ARG A 503 3.52 13.58 -14.41
C ARG A 503 2.12 14.15 -14.19
N LEU A 504 1.85 14.75 -13.03
CA LEU A 504 0.56 15.38 -12.74
C LEU A 504 0.28 16.59 -13.63
N ASN A 505 1.30 17.25 -14.20
CA ASN A 505 1.06 18.32 -15.16
C ASN A 505 0.42 17.77 -16.45
N TYR A 506 0.71 16.53 -16.85
CA TYR A 506 0.00 15.90 -17.97
C TYR A 506 -1.49 15.72 -17.65
N LEU A 507 -1.81 15.24 -16.43
CA LEU A 507 -3.21 15.12 -15.97
C LEU A 507 -3.90 16.49 -15.87
N ARG A 508 -3.19 17.55 -15.47
CA ARG A 508 -3.70 18.93 -15.50
C ARG A 508 -3.98 19.41 -16.93
N ALA A 509 -3.13 19.04 -17.89
CA ALA A 509 -3.37 19.36 -19.29
C ALA A 509 -4.64 18.66 -19.81
N ILE A 510 -4.88 17.40 -19.44
CA ILE A 510 -6.13 16.69 -19.77
C ILE A 510 -7.34 17.40 -19.14
N ILE A 511 -7.27 17.75 -17.86
CA ILE A 511 -8.35 18.50 -17.19
C ILE A 511 -8.63 19.82 -17.92
N ALA A 512 -7.60 20.56 -18.31
CA ALA A 512 -7.74 21.81 -19.05
C ALA A 512 -8.36 21.59 -20.44
N ALA A 513 -7.90 20.57 -21.17
CA ALA A 513 -8.43 20.21 -22.49
C ALA A 513 -9.92 19.88 -22.43
N ARG A 514 -10.34 19.03 -21.49
CA ARG A 514 -11.76 18.68 -21.30
C ARG A 514 -12.64 19.86 -20.91
N ARG A 515 -12.05 20.93 -20.36
CA ARG A 515 -12.74 22.19 -20.03
C ARG A 515 -12.69 23.25 -21.14
N GLY A 516 -11.99 23.01 -22.25
CA GLY A 516 -11.82 24.03 -23.29
C GLY A 516 -10.73 25.07 -23.00
N ASP A 517 -9.89 24.86 -21.98
CA ASP A 517 -8.86 25.83 -21.54
C ASP A 517 -7.54 25.64 -22.30
N ALA A 518 -7.43 26.29 -23.46
CA ALA A 518 -6.24 26.22 -24.32
C ALA A 518 -4.96 26.76 -23.64
N GLU A 519 -5.07 27.81 -22.82
CA GLU A 519 -3.93 28.37 -22.10
C GLU A 519 -3.44 27.40 -21.02
N GLY A 520 -4.36 26.77 -20.29
CA GLY A 520 -4.07 25.73 -19.32
C GLY A 520 -3.42 24.48 -19.94
N VAL A 521 -3.87 24.06 -21.13
CA VAL A 521 -3.22 22.98 -21.89
C VAL A 521 -1.76 23.34 -22.20
N ALA A 522 -1.53 24.48 -22.86
CA ALA A 522 -0.20 24.90 -23.26
C ALA A 522 0.74 25.07 -22.05
N ALA A 523 0.27 25.71 -20.98
CA ALA A 523 1.06 25.97 -19.78
C ALA A 523 1.48 24.69 -19.05
N ASN A 524 0.64 23.64 -19.06
CA ASN A 524 0.96 22.38 -18.39
C ASN A 524 1.78 21.44 -19.27
N LEU A 525 1.56 21.41 -20.59
CA LEU A 525 2.40 20.67 -21.53
C LEU A 525 3.84 21.23 -21.58
N ASP A 526 4.01 22.56 -21.49
CA ASP A 526 5.34 23.19 -21.45
C ASP A 526 6.19 22.70 -20.27
N LYS A 527 5.56 22.41 -19.12
CA LYS A 527 6.25 21.90 -17.92
C LYS A 527 6.75 20.46 -18.10
N ILE A 528 6.17 19.67 -19.01
CA ILE A 528 6.54 18.27 -19.26
C ILE A 528 7.27 18.07 -20.58
N LYS A 529 7.55 19.12 -21.35
CA LYS A 529 8.21 19.04 -22.67
C LYS A 529 9.57 18.33 -22.66
N ASN A 530 10.27 18.34 -21.52
CA ASN A 530 11.56 17.68 -21.35
C ASN A 530 11.43 16.23 -20.84
N VAL A 531 10.22 15.77 -20.51
CA VAL A 531 9.91 14.38 -20.17
C VAL A 531 9.56 13.67 -21.47
N LYS A 532 10.58 13.07 -22.10
CA LYS A 532 10.50 12.52 -23.47
C LYS A 532 9.24 11.70 -23.75
N ASP A 533 8.91 10.75 -22.87
CA ASP A 533 7.78 9.84 -23.08
C ASP A 533 6.43 10.57 -23.02
N LEU A 534 6.28 11.54 -22.12
CA LEU A 534 5.06 12.34 -22.01
C LEU A 534 4.93 13.34 -23.17
N ALA A 535 6.04 13.93 -23.61
CA ALA A 535 6.05 14.83 -24.76
C ALA A 535 5.66 14.09 -26.04
N ALA A 536 6.26 12.92 -26.29
CA ALA A 536 5.92 12.06 -27.44
C ALA A 536 4.46 11.58 -27.38
N ARG A 537 3.96 11.25 -26.19
CA ARG A 537 2.55 10.87 -26.01
C ARG A 537 1.60 12.04 -26.36
N ALA A 538 1.88 13.25 -25.87
CA ALA A 538 1.03 14.42 -26.10
C ALA A 538 0.84 14.75 -27.59
N GLU A 539 1.84 14.49 -28.43
CA GLU A 539 1.76 14.68 -29.88
C GLU A 539 0.74 13.77 -30.55
N LYS A 540 0.41 12.62 -29.95
CA LYS A 540 -0.51 11.62 -30.49
C LYS A 540 -1.84 11.57 -29.74
N ASP A 541 -1.88 12.05 -28.51
CA ASP A 541 -3.04 11.98 -27.62
C ASP A 541 -4.25 12.75 -28.16
N ILE A 542 -5.38 12.06 -28.31
CA ILE A 542 -6.62 12.63 -28.85
C ILE A 542 -7.19 13.73 -27.94
N GLU A 543 -6.89 13.68 -26.64
CA GLU A 543 -7.24 14.75 -25.67
C GLU A 543 -6.71 16.12 -26.12
N PHE A 544 -5.61 16.16 -26.87
CA PHE A 544 -4.97 17.40 -27.29
C PHE A 544 -5.15 17.74 -28.78
N ALA A 545 -5.96 16.97 -29.53
CA ALA A 545 -6.05 17.14 -30.98
C ALA A 545 -6.54 18.53 -31.42
N GLN A 546 -7.36 19.21 -30.63
CA GLN A 546 -7.86 20.56 -30.92
C GLN A 546 -6.89 21.69 -30.54
N TYR A 547 -5.80 21.38 -29.82
CA TYR A 547 -4.86 22.34 -29.26
C TYR A 547 -3.46 22.27 -29.91
N ARG A 548 -3.31 21.42 -30.92
CA ARG A 548 -2.08 21.22 -31.68
C ARG A 548 -1.95 22.19 -32.86
#